data_AF-A0A7L0UN67-F1
#
_entry.id   AF-A0A7L0UN67-F1
#
_cell.length_a   1.000
_cell.length_b   1.000
_cell.length_c   1.000
_cell.angle_alpha   90.00
_cell.angle_beta   90.00
_cell.angle_gamma   90.00
#
_symmetry.space_group_name_H-M   'P 1'
#
loop_
_entity.id
_entity.type
_entity.pdbx_description
1 polymer ?
#
loop_
_entity_poly.entity_id
_entity_poly.type
_entity_poly.pdbx_seq_one_letter_code
_entity_poly.pdbx_strand_id
1 'polypeptide(L)'
;MGALQPGLPNPAMIPEHWYLLIIDLKDCFFTIHLHPDDTQRFAFTLPSENREAPTQRFEWTAREAHSMFHQNARGLFKQFKITMEEAKGIVRTCPECSHHGPGLG
;
A
#
# COMPACT_ATOMS: atom_id res chain seq x y z
N MET A 1 -8.94 -20.03 17.10
CA MET A 1 -9.24 -18.69 17.66
C MET A 1 -8.03 -17.81 17.37
N GLY A 2 -8.21 -16.69 16.65
CA GLY A 2 -7.12 -15.78 16.31
C GLY A 2 -6.59 -15.03 17.54
N ALA A 3 -5.45 -14.36 17.39
CA ALA A 3 -4.88 -13.54 18.46
C ALA A 3 -5.80 -12.36 18.80
N LEU A 4 -6.09 -12.15 20.08
CA LEU A 4 -6.70 -10.90 20.57
C LEU A 4 -5.72 -9.76 20.33
N GLN A 5 -6.16 -8.72 19.61
CA GLN A 5 -5.36 -7.51 19.46
C GLN A 5 -5.18 -6.84 20.84
N PRO A 6 -3.95 -6.64 21.33
CA PRO A 6 -3.70 -5.94 22.57
C PRO A 6 -4.29 -4.53 22.51
N GLY A 7 -4.97 -4.11 23.58
CA GLY A 7 -5.55 -2.76 23.69
C GLY A 7 -7.01 -2.63 23.22
N LEU A 8 -7.62 -3.67 22.64
CA LEU A 8 -9.06 -3.69 22.35
C LEU A 8 -9.85 -4.45 23.43
N PRO A 9 -11.11 -4.06 23.69
CA PRO A 9 -11.97 -4.78 24.62
C PRO A 9 -12.27 -6.20 24.10
N ASN A 10 -12.42 -7.15 25.02
CA ASN A 10 -12.75 -8.53 24.68
C ASN A 10 -14.14 -8.58 24.01
N PRO A 11 -14.28 -9.18 22.81
CA PRO A 11 -15.58 -9.34 22.14
C PRO A 11 -16.65 -10.01 23.00
N ALA A 12 -16.28 -10.86 23.96
CA ALA A 12 -17.21 -11.49 24.90
C ALA A 12 -17.89 -10.50 25.87
N MET A 13 -17.44 -9.24 25.92
CA MET A 13 -18.07 -8.17 26.71
C MET A 13 -19.23 -7.48 25.98
N ILE A 14 -19.44 -7.77 24.68
CA ILE A 14 -20.54 -7.21 23.91
C ILE A 14 -21.86 -7.87 24.39
N PRO A 15 -22.87 -7.10 24.85
CA PRO A 15 -24.13 -7.66 25.33
C PRO A 15 -24.86 -8.47 24.27
N GLU A 16 -25.49 -9.56 24.71
CA GLU A 16 -26.39 -10.34 23.85
C GLU A 16 -27.60 -9.47 23.42
N HIS A 17 -28.00 -9.58 22.15
CA HIS A 17 -29.12 -8.84 21.55
C HIS A 17 -28.92 -7.32 21.28
N TRP A 18 -27.68 -6.83 21.24
CA TRP A 18 -27.39 -5.49 20.71
C TRP A 18 -27.32 -5.44 19.17
N TYR A 19 -27.70 -4.30 18.59
CA TYR A 19 -27.52 -4.05 17.17
C TYR A 19 -26.03 -3.83 16.86
N LEU A 20 -25.48 -4.66 15.99
CA LEU A 20 -24.07 -4.59 15.60
C LEU A 20 -23.95 -3.99 14.20
N LEU A 21 -23.07 -2.99 14.07
CA LEU A 21 -22.61 -2.47 12.78
C LEU A 21 -21.18 -2.93 12.55
N ILE A 22 -20.94 -3.64 11.46
CA ILE A 22 -19.61 -4.08 11.04
C ILE A 22 -19.21 -3.21 9.86
N ILE A 23 -18.11 -2.46 10.03
CA ILE A 23 -17.54 -1.58 9.01
C ILE A 23 -16.21 -2.21 8.58
N ASP A 24 -16.07 -2.49 7.28
CA ASP A 24 -14.78 -2.86 6.72
C ASP A 24 -13.94 -1.60 6.47
N LEU A 25 -12.76 -1.57 7.05
CA LEU A 25 -11.78 -0.48 6.91
C LEU A 25 -10.55 -0.91 6.10
N LYS A 26 -10.60 -2.04 5.39
CA LYS A 26 -9.46 -2.59 4.65
C LYS A 26 -8.85 -1.56 3.68
N ASP A 27 -9.67 -0.78 3.00
CA ASP A 27 -9.16 0.21 2.03
C ASP A 27 -8.50 1.42 2.72
N CYS A 28 -8.81 1.67 4.00
CA CYS A 28 -8.15 2.73 4.76
C CYS A 28 -6.65 2.43 4.96
N PHE A 29 -6.24 1.16 4.95
CA PHE A 29 -4.83 0.79 5.09
C PHE A 29 -3.97 1.29 3.92
N PHE A 30 -4.55 1.54 2.73
CA PHE A 30 -3.80 2.12 1.61
C PHE A 30 -3.32 3.55 1.87
N THR A 31 -3.97 4.26 2.80
CA THR A 31 -3.56 5.61 3.23
C THR A 31 -2.55 5.60 4.38
N ILE A 32 -2.38 4.47 5.05
CA ILE A 32 -1.45 4.31 6.17
C ILE A 32 -0.13 3.75 5.62
N HIS A 33 0.93 4.54 5.68
CA HIS A 33 2.19 4.17 5.07
C HIS A 33 2.96 3.13 5.89
N LEU A 34 3.50 2.12 5.22
CA LEU A 34 4.45 1.17 5.81
C LEU A 34 5.79 1.87 6.09
N HIS A 35 6.43 1.53 7.21
CA HIS A 35 7.76 2.03 7.52
C HIS A 35 8.79 1.50 6.49
N PRO A 36 9.74 2.33 5.99
CA PRO A 36 10.69 1.90 4.97
C PRO A 36 11.48 0.64 5.33
N ASP A 37 11.90 0.51 6.60
CA ASP A 37 12.68 -0.64 7.08
C ASP A 37 11.87 -1.94 7.15
N ASP A 38 10.53 -1.86 7.12
CA ASP A 38 9.65 -3.02 7.15
C ASP A 38 9.25 -3.51 5.75
N THR A 39 9.52 -2.76 4.68
CA THR A 39 9.13 -3.10 3.29
C THR A 39 9.55 -4.51 2.86
N GLN A 40 10.76 -4.95 3.24
CA GLN A 40 11.26 -6.30 2.95
C GLN A 40 10.51 -7.39 3.71
N ARG A 41 10.04 -7.10 4.93
CA ARG A 41 9.32 -8.06 5.79
C ARG A 41 7.90 -8.30 5.29
N PHE A 42 7.31 -7.30 4.65
CA PHE A 42 5.98 -7.38 4.03
C PHE A 42 6.04 -7.74 2.53
N ALA A 43 7.20 -8.16 2.03
CA ALA A 43 7.33 -8.69 0.68
C ALA A 43 6.51 -9.98 0.53
N PHE A 44 5.83 -10.14 -0.60
CA PHE A 44 5.09 -11.36 -0.92
C PHE A 44 5.46 -11.87 -2.31
N THR A 45 5.10 -13.11 -2.56
CA THR A 45 5.54 -13.86 -3.73
C THR A 45 4.33 -14.39 -4.47
N LEU A 46 4.18 -14.07 -5.76
CA LEU A 46 3.10 -14.57 -6.60
C LEU A 46 3.59 -15.75 -7.46
N PRO A 47 2.98 -16.94 -7.33
CA PRO A 47 3.26 -18.07 -8.21
C PRO A 47 2.78 -17.78 -9.63
N SER A 48 3.57 -18.21 -10.60
CA SER A 48 3.13 -18.26 -12.00
C SER A 48 2.17 -19.42 -12.20
N GLU A 49 1.22 -19.24 -13.11
CA GLU A 49 0.35 -20.32 -13.55
C GLU A 49 1.21 -21.47 -14.09
N ASN A 50 0.94 -22.69 -13.62
CA ASN A 50 1.65 -23.91 -14.02
C ASN A 50 3.20 -23.85 -13.96
N ARG A 51 3.78 -22.93 -13.19
CA ARG A 51 5.24 -22.68 -13.16
C ARG A 51 5.84 -22.26 -14.50
N GLU A 52 5.05 -21.65 -15.39
CA GLU A 52 5.50 -21.25 -16.73
C GLU A 52 6.62 -20.20 -16.73
N ALA A 53 6.72 -19.42 -15.64
CA ALA A 53 7.77 -18.44 -15.43
C ALA A 53 8.31 -18.51 -13.98
N PRO A 54 9.51 -17.97 -13.71
CA PRO A 54 9.98 -17.80 -12.34
C PRO A 54 8.97 -17.02 -11.49
N THR A 55 8.81 -17.46 -10.26
CA THR A 55 7.94 -16.81 -9.27
C THR A 55 8.37 -15.36 -9.04
N GLN A 56 7.41 -14.43 -9.04
CA GLN A 56 7.70 -13.00 -8.87
C GLN A 56 7.57 -12.59 -7.41
N ARG A 57 8.56 -11.83 -6.90
CA ARG A 57 8.56 -11.26 -5.54
C ARG A 57 8.23 -9.77 -5.63
N PHE A 58 7.21 -9.36 -4.89
CA PHE A 58 6.72 -7.99 -4.83
C PHE A 58 7.05 -7.37 -3.47
N GLU A 59 7.55 -6.14 -3.49
CA GLU A 59 7.80 -5.31 -2.32
C GLU A 59 6.95 -4.04 -2.42
N TRP A 60 6.55 -3.47 -1.28
CA TRP A 60 5.83 -2.21 -1.25
C TRP A 60 6.80 -1.07 -1.61
N THR A 61 6.80 -0.63 -2.87
CA THR A 61 7.73 0.38 -3.39
C THR A 61 7.02 1.66 -3.82
N ALA A 62 7.79 2.73 -3.97
CA ALA A 62 7.30 4.01 -4.47
C ALA A 62 6.68 3.90 -5.88
N ARG A 63 7.21 3.00 -6.72
CA ARG A 63 6.70 2.79 -8.09
C ARG A 63 5.35 2.10 -8.08
N GLU A 64 5.19 1.05 -7.28
CA GLU A 64 3.91 0.35 -7.12
C GLU A 64 2.84 1.29 -6.55
N ALA A 65 3.17 2.05 -5.51
CA ALA A 65 2.24 3.03 -4.95
C ALA A 65 1.85 4.13 -5.95
N HIS A 66 2.79 4.64 -6.75
CA HIS A 66 2.47 5.58 -7.82
C HIS A 66 1.60 4.94 -8.91
N SER A 67 1.84 3.67 -9.27
CA SER A 67 1.03 2.98 -10.27
C SER A 67 -0.42 2.76 -9.83
N MET A 68 -0.68 2.71 -8.52
CA MET A 68 -2.03 2.52 -7.98
C MET A 68 -2.77 3.84 -7.74
N PHE A 69 -2.06 4.89 -7.33
CA PHE A 69 -2.67 6.13 -6.83
C PHE A 69 -2.28 7.38 -7.63
N HIS A 70 -1.41 7.25 -8.63
CA HIS A 70 -0.94 8.35 -9.50
C HIS A 70 -0.45 9.58 -8.74
N GLN A 71 0.25 9.36 -7.62
CA GLN A 71 0.73 10.42 -6.74
C GLN A 71 1.75 11.32 -7.46
N ASN A 72 1.73 12.62 -7.19
CA ASN A 72 2.75 13.54 -7.73
C ASN A 72 4.15 13.26 -7.13
N ALA A 73 5.19 13.75 -7.80
CA ALA A 73 6.58 13.49 -7.39
C ALA A 73 6.89 14.03 -5.98
N ARG A 74 6.22 15.12 -5.56
CA ARG A 74 6.40 15.70 -4.22
C ARG A 74 5.81 14.81 -3.13
N GLY A 75 4.69 14.15 -3.41
CA GLY A 75 4.07 13.14 -2.56
C GLY A 75 4.97 11.93 -2.41
N LEU A 76 5.50 11.40 -3.52
CA LEU A 76 6.43 10.27 -3.50
C LEU A 76 7.72 10.58 -2.72
N PHE A 77 8.31 11.77 -2.93
CA PHE A 77 9.48 12.22 -2.18
C PHE A 77 9.23 12.24 -0.66
N LYS A 78 8.09 12.80 -0.24
CA LYS A 78 7.73 12.85 1.18
C LYS A 78 7.44 11.47 1.78
N GLN A 79 6.75 10.63 1.01
CA GLN A 79 6.25 9.34 1.49
C GLN A 79 7.33 8.27 1.56
N PHE A 80 8.16 8.15 0.51
CA PHE A 80 9.15 7.08 0.40
C PHE A 80 10.56 7.53 0.77
N LYS A 81 10.75 8.82 1.08
CA LYS A 81 12.06 9.44 1.37
C LYS A 81 13.12 9.17 0.29
N ILE A 82 12.66 8.89 -0.94
CA ILE A 82 13.48 8.79 -2.13
C ILE A 82 13.92 10.19 -2.58
N THR A 83 14.92 10.29 -3.43
CA THR A 83 15.33 11.56 -4.00
C THR A 83 14.25 12.15 -4.90
N MET A 84 14.26 13.48 -5.06
CA MET A 84 13.32 14.15 -5.96
C MET A 84 13.53 13.73 -7.43
N GLU A 85 14.75 13.32 -7.80
CA GLU A 85 15.05 12.78 -9.13
C GLU A 85 14.41 11.41 -9.34
N GLU A 86 14.52 10.50 -8.37
CA GLU A 86 13.85 9.21 -8.40
C GLU A 86 12.33 9.36 -8.44
N ALA A 87 11.76 10.24 -7.61
CA ALA A 87 10.33 10.53 -7.59
C ALA A 87 9.83 11.06 -8.95
N LYS A 88 10.56 11.99 -9.57
CA LYS A 88 10.24 12.47 -10.92
C LYS A 88 10.40 11.38 -11.97
N GLY A 89 11.40 10.52 -11.83
CA GLY A 89 11.62 9.36 -12.70
C GLY A 89 10.41 8.42 -12.69
N ILE A 90 9.87 8.12 -11.51
CA ILE A 90 8.66 7.27 -11.35
C ILE A 90 7.47 7.88 -12.09
N VAL A 91 7.15 9.15 -11.83
CA VAL A 91 6.02 9.83 -12.48
C VAL A 91 6.19 9.91 -14.00
N ARG A 92 7.41 10.17 -14.49
CA ARG A 92 7.72 10.22 -15.93
C ARG A 92 7.57 8.87 -16.62
N THR A 93 7.88 7.78 -15.92
CA THR A 93 7.76 6.41 -16.47
C THR A 93 6.33 5.88 -16.44
N CYS A 94 5.38 6.58 -15.82
CA CYS A 94 3.99 6.15 -15.75
C CYS A 94 3.26 6.45 -17.08
N PRO A 95 2.65 5.44 -17.74
CA PRO A 95 1.94 5.64 -19.01
C PRO A 95 0.74 6.60 -18.86
N GLU A 96 0.11 6.65 -17.69
CA GLU A 96 -1.03 7.53 -17.43
C GLU A 96 -0.59 8.96 -17.09
N CYS A 97 0.44 9.12 -16.25
CA CYS A 97 0.89 10.45 -15.82
C CYS A 97 1.86 11.13 -16.81
N SER A 98 2.52 10.38 -17.69
CA SER A 98 3.53 10.93 -18.62
C SER A 98 2.98 11.95 -19.63
N HIS A 99 1.68 11.87 -19.94
CA HIS A 99 1.01 12.78 -20.88
C HIS A 99 0.46 14.05 -20.23
N HIS A 100 0.39 14.10 -18.89
CA HIS A 100 -0.04 15.28 -18.17
C HIS A 100 1.16 16.19 -17.90
N GLY A 101 1.21 17.33 -18.59
CA GLY A 101 2.25 18.35 -18.42
C GLY A 101 2.38 18.84 -16.97
N PRO A 102 3.45 19.59 -16.64
CA PRO A 102 3.95 19.82 -15.27
C PRO A 102 3.03 20.65 -14.34
N GLY A 103 1.76 20.86 -14.68
CA GLY A 103 0.86 21.83 -14.04
C GLY A 103 -0.24 21.25 -13.13
N LEU A 104 -0.36 19.94 -12.96
CA LEU A 104 -1.33 19.34 -12.02
C LEU A 104 -0.60 18.38 -11.08
N GLY A 105 0.02 18.97 -10.06
CA GLY A 105 0.73 18.28 -8.99
C GLY A 105 1.04 19.22 -7.84
#